data_AF-A0A9E0SQF3-F1
#
_entry.id   AF-A0A9E0SQF3-F1
#
_cell.length_a   1.000
_cell.length_b   1.000
_cell.length_c   1.000
_cell.angle_alpha   90.00
_cell.angle_beta   90.00
_cell.angle_gamma   90.00
#
_symmetry.space_group_name_H-M   'P 1'
#
loop_
_entity.id
_entity.type
_entity.pdbx_description
1 polymer ?
#
loop_
_entity_poly.entity_id
_entity_poly.type
_entity_poly.pdbx_seq_one_letter_code
_entity_poly.pdbx_strand_id
1 'polypeptide(L)'
;MLTEPAPAPTSGLLPLLAAADFQDNLMTASNDLDRLQTLLAGACDGLMQSFHGAIEGLDALRAAPSGVADMAAAIDVVVQRLGGAVVALQFQDMASQLINHTQQRLRNTADRIACDAMGDDGDGMAIIEQAPLRPNPVTQDEMDAGSVDLF
;
A
#
# COMPACT_ATOMS: atom_id res chain seq x y z
N MET A 1 -19.68 37.24 49.69
CA MET A 1 -18.74 36.33 49.02
C MET A 1 -19.18 36.20 47.58
N LEU A 2 -18.52 36.91 46.67
CA LEU A 2 -18.74 36.77 45.23
C LEU A 2 -17.80 35.65 44.76
N THR A 3 -18.38 34.54 44.32
CA THR A 3 -17.65 33.40 43.78
C THR A 3 -17.10 33.79 42.41
N GLU A 4 -15.77 33.80 42.28
CA GLU A 4 -15.07 33.97 41.00
C GLU A 4 -15.45 32.82 40.04
N PRO A 5 -15.71 33.08 38.75
CA PRO A 5 -15.94 32.01 37.80
C PRO A 5 -14.63 31.26 37.56
N ALA A 6 -14.68 29.93 37.63
CA ALA A 6 -13.54 29.07 37.34
C ALA A 6 -13.01 29.31 35.91
N PRO A 7 -11.68 29.29 35.68
CA PRO A 7 -11.13 29.46 34.35
C PRO A 7 -11.64 28.34 33.43
N ALA A 8 -12.12 28.73 32.24
CA ALA A 8 -12.52 27.79 31.19
C ALA A 8 -11.33 26.88 30.84
N PRO A 9 -11.55 25.59 30.54
CA PRO A 9 -10.47 24.72 30.12
C PRO A 9 -9.90 25.28 28.82
N THR A 10 -8.62 25.62 28.81
CA THR A 10 -7.84 25.75 27.59
C THR A 10 -7.80 24.37 26.96
N SER A 11 -8.80 24.06 26.14
CA SER A 11 -8.76 22.94 25.20
C SER A 11 -7.41 23.02 24.49
N GLY A 12 -6.60 21.97 24.65
CA GLY A 12 -5.20 21.96 24.28
C GLY A 12 -5.03 22.14 22.78
N LEU A 13 -4.98 23.39 22.32
CA LEU A 13 -4.47 23.74 21.01
C LEU A 13 -3.00 23.30 21.01
N LEU A 14 -2.69 22.25 20.24
CA LEU A 14 -1.31 21.97 19.87
C LEU A 14 -0.69 23.29 19.41
N PRO A 15 0.50 23.68 19.90
CA PRO A 15 1.15 24.89 19.42
C PRO A 15 1.23 24.85 17.90
N LEU A 16 0.80 25.92 17.22
CA LEU A 16 0.68 25.96 15.75
C LEU A 16 1.96 25.49 15.04
N LEU A 17 3.13 25.83 15.61
CA LEU A 17 4.42 25.37 15.11
C LEU A 17 4.57 23.85 15.19
N ALA A 18 4.18 23.23 16.31
CA ALA A 18 4.20 21.78 16.45
C ALA A 18 3.20 21.10 15.52
N ALA A 19 2.02 21.70 15.31
CA ALA A 19 1.03 21.19 14.35
C ALA A 19 1.56 21.23 12.91
N ALA A 20 2.24 22.31 12.52
CA ALA A 20 2.90 22.45 11.22
C ALA A 20 4.02 21.41 11.05
N ASP A 21 4.88 21.22 12.05
CA ASP A 21 5.94 20.21 12.01
C ASP A 21 5.37 18.79 11.84
N PHE A 22 4.26 18.46 12.54
CA PHE A 22 3.60 17.18 12.35
C PHE A 22 2.99 17.03 10.95
N GLN A 23 2.34 18.08 10.44
CA GLN A 23 1.77 18.09 9.10
C GLN A 23 2.85 17.86 8.03
N ASP A 24 3.99 18.53 8.12
CA ASP A 24 5.11 18.38 7.18
C ASP A 24 5.71 16.96 7.22
N ASN A 25 5.84 16.37 8.42
CA ASN A 25 6.30 14.99 8.56
C ASN A 25 5.30 13.99 7.93
N LEU A 26 3.99 14.18 8.10
CA LEU A 26 2.96 13.33 7.51
C LEU A 26 2.90 13.47 5.98
N MET A 27 3.14 14.68 5.46
CA MET A 27 3.24 14.93 4.02
C MET A 27 4.48 14.29 3.42
N THR A 28 5.62 14.37 4.11
CA THR A 28 6.87 13.68 3.71
C THR A 28 6.65 12.17 3.66
N ALA A 29 6.04 11.59 4.71
CA ALA A 29 5.71 10.18 4.74
C ALA A 29 4.74 9.77 3.60
N SER A 30 3.76 10.61 3.26
CA SER A 30 2.86 10.35 2.11
C SER A 30 3.60 10.32 0.77
N ASN A 31 4.56 11.22 0.57
CA ASN A 31 5.40 11.26 -0.64
C ASN A 31 6.34 10.04 -0.72
N ASP A 32 6.91 9.60 0.40
CA ASP A 32 7.74 8.40 0.46
C ASP A 32 6.92 7.15 0.10
N LEU A 33 5.65 7.10 0.52
CA LEU A 33 4.72 6.05 0.13
C LEU A 33 4.41 6.05 -1.37
N ASP A 34 4.27 7.21 -2.02
CA ASP A 34 4.09 7.31 -3.49
C ASP A 34 5.33 6.78 -4.22
N ARG A 35 6.51 7.11 -3.70
CA ARG A 35 7.78 6.61 -4.24
C ARG A 35 7.90 5.09 -4.07
N LEU A 36 7.51 4.56 -2.91
CA LEU A 36 7.50 3.12 -2.65
C LEU A 36 6.54 2.39 -3.58
N GLN A 37 5.35 2.94 -3.84
CA GLN A 37 4.39 2.38 -4.80
C GLN A 37 4.98 2.31 -6.22
N THR A 38 5.68 3.36 -6.64
CA THR A 38 6.36 3.39 -7.95
C THR A 38 7.47 2.33 -8.03
N LEU A 39 8.27 2.17 -6.97
CA LEU A 39 9.32 1.14 -6.91
C LEU A 39 8.74 -0.28 -6.95
N LEU A 40 7.62 -0.51 -6.27
CA LEU A 40 6.90 -1.79 -6.29
C LEU A 40 6.35 -2.12 -7.68
N ALA A 41 5.79 -1.13 -8.39
CA ALA A 41 5.34 -1.31 -9.76
C ALA A 41 6.50 -1.70 -10.69
N GLY A 42 7.64 -1.00 -10.60
CA GLY A 42 8.83 -1.34 -11.40
C GLY A 42 9.42 -2.72 -11.08
N ALA A 43 9.36 -3.16 -9.82
CA ALA A 43 9.75 -4.51 -9.44
C ALA A 43 8.83 -5.58 -10.08
N CYS A 44 7.53 -5.28 -10.22
CA CYS A 44 6.59 -6.15 -10.94
C CYS A 44 6.86 -6.23 -12.44
N ASP A 45 7.31 -5.14 -13.07
CA ASP A 45 7.74 -5.20 -14.47
C ASP A 45 8.92 -6.18 -14.65
N GLY A 46 9.87 -6.19 -13.71
CA GLY A 46 10.99 -7.15 -13.69
C GLY A 46 10.53 -8.60 -13.47
N LEU A 47 9.50 -8.79 -12.65
CA LEU A 47 8.88 -10.09 -12.41
C LEU A 47 8.15 -10.60 -13.67
N MET A 48 7.39 -9.74 -14.34
CA MET A 48 6.73 -10.02 -15.63
C MET A 48 7.74 -10.36 -16.72
N GLN A 49 8.87 -9.67 -16.80
CA GLN A 49 9.95 -10.03 -17.71
C GLN A 49 10.54 -11.41 -17.40
N SER A 50 10.67 -11.75 -16.12
CA SER A 50 11.15 -13.08 -15.69
C SER A 50 10.17 -14.19 -16.09
N PHE A 51 8.86 -13.92 -16.03
CA PHE A 51 7.82 -14.81 -16.54
C PHE A 51 7.95 -15.05 -18.05
N HIS A 52 8.06 -13.98 -18.83
CA HIS A 52 8.22 -14.09 -20.29
C HIS A 52 9.48 -14.88 -20.65
N GLY A 53 10.61 -14.63 -19.98
CA GLY A 53 11.83 -15.41 -20.18
C GLY A 53 11.69 -16.90 -19.81
N ALA A 54 10.87 -17.23 -18.82
CA ALA A 54 10.56 -18.63 -18.48
C ALA A 54 9.72 -19.32 -19.57
N ILE A 55 8.76 -18.60 -20.18
CA ILE A 55 7.94 -19.09 -21.29
C ILE A 55 8.79 -19.32 -22.54
N GLU A 56 9.66 -18.37 -22.89
CA GLU A 56 10.61 -18.53 -24.01
C GLU A 56 11.52 -19.76 -23.81
N GLY A 57 11.94 -20.01 -22.57
CA GLY A 57 12.69 -21.20 -22.19
C GLY A 57 11.92 -22.51 -22.40
N LEU A 58 10.61 -22.53 -22.12
CA LEU A 58 9.74 -23.68 -22.42
C LEU A 58 9.60 -23.93 -23.92
N ASP A 59 9.41 -22.86 -24.71
CA ASP A 59 9.28 -22.98 -26.16
C ASP A 59 10.56 -23.54 -26.80
N ALA A 60 11.73 -23.12 -26.30
CA ALA A 60 13.02 -23.67 -26.71
C ALA A 60 13.14 -25.16 -26.36
N LEU A 61 12.66 -25.56 -25.18
CA LEU A 61 12.71 -26.94 -24.73
C LEU A 61 11.76 -27.85 -25.52
N ARG A 62 10.60 -27.34 -25.93
CA ARG A 62 9.64 -27.99 -26.83
C ARG A 62 10.20 -28.20 -28.24
N ALA A 63 11.07 -27.30 -28.71
CA ALA A 63 11.71 -27.39 -30.02
C ALA A 63 12.91 -28.35 -30.05
N ALA A 64 13.47 -28.70 -28.88
CA ALA A 64 14.62 -29.58 -28.76
C ALA A 64 14.22 -31.07 -28.80
N PRO A 65 15.02 -31.95 -29.44
CA PRO A 65 14.84 -33.39 -29.34
C PRO A 65 15.32 -33.86 -27.95
N SER A 66 14.39 -34.05 -27.01
CA SER A 66 14.68 -34.43 -25.62
C SER A 66 13.88 -35.67 -25.17
N GLY A 67 14.44 -36.44 -24.23
CA GLY A 67 13.79 -37.62 -23.66
C GLY A 67 12.70 -37.24 -22.64
N VAL A 68 11.75 -38.15 -22.38
CA VAL A 68 10.58 -37.90 -21.51
C VAL A 68 10.97 -37.45 -20.08
N ALA A 69 12.07 -37.96 -19.53
CA ALA A 69 12.56 -37.58 -18.20
C ALA A 69 13.16 -36.15 -18.16
N ASP A 70 13.88 -35.74 -19.20
CA ASP A 70 14.44 -34.38 -19.32
C ASP A 70 13.34 -33.33 -19.50
N MET A 71 12.26 -33.70 -20.19
CA MET A 71 11.07 -32.87 -20.38
C MET A 71 10.32 -32.67 -19.05
N ALA A 72 10.12 -33.73 -18.26
CA ALA A 72 9.40 -33.65 -16.98
C ALA A 72 10.12 -32.72 -15.99
N ALA A 73 11.44 -32.88 -15.83
CA ALA A 73 12.22 -32.03 -14.94
C ALA A 73 12.21 -30.55 -15.34
N ALA A 74 12.21 -30.26 -16.65
CA ALA A 74 12.11 -28.90 -17.14
C ALA A 74 10.73 -28.26 -16.92
N ILE A 75 9.65 -29.05 -17.05
CA ILE A 75 8.29 -28.61 -16.75
C ILE A 75 8.16 -28.25 -15.26
N ASP A 76 8.66 -29.09 -14.35
CA ASP A 76 8.60 -28.83 -12.90
C ASP A 76 9.29 -27.51 -12.53
N VAL A 77 10.47 -27.26 -13.11
CA VAL A 77 11.21 -26.00 -12.90
C VAL A 77 10.40 -24.80 -13.36
N VAL A 78 9.68 -24.90 -14.47
CA VAL A 78 8.86 -23.78 -14.94
C VAL A 78 7.61 -23.60 -14.10
N VAL A 79 6.90 -24.67 -13.75
CA VAL A 79 5.74 -24.59 -12.84
C VAL A 79 6.13 -23.92 -11.52
N GLN A 80 7.28 -24.28 -10.94
CA GLN A 80 7.78 -23.67 -9.72
C GLN A 80 8.08 -22.18 -9.89
N ARG A 81 8.70 -21.77 -11.00
CA ARG A 81 8.98 -20.36 -11.31
C ARG A 81 7.69 -19.56 -11.52
N LEU A 82 6.72 -20.13 -12.22
CA LEU A 82 5.42 -19.51 -12.45
C LEU A 82 4.66 -19.33 -11.14
N GLY A 83 4.61 -20.36 -10.29
CA GLY A 83 3.95 -20.28 -8.98
C GLY A 83 4.56 -19.22 -8.07
N GLY A 84 5.90 -19.16 -7.99
CA GLY A 84 6.59 -18.15 -7.19
C GLY A 84 6.33 -16.72 -7.67
N ALA A 85 6.19 -16.54 -8.97
CA ALA A 85 5.96 -15.23 -9.54
C ALA A 85 4.47 -14.80 -9.47
N VAL A 86 3.51 -15.72 -9.44
CA VAL A 86 2.10 -15.39 -9.12
C VAL A 86 1.99 -14.88 -7.68
N VAL A 87 2.65 -15.54 -6.73
CA VAL A 87 2.70 -15.10 -5.32
C VAL A 87 3.32 -13.71 -5.19
N ALA A 88 4.37 -13.42 -5.96
CA ALA A 88 4.99 -12.09 -5.94
C ALA A 88 4.07 -11.00 -6.54
N LEU A 89 3.25 -11.31 -7.54
CA LEU A 89 2.21 -10.39 -8.03
C LEU A 89 1.14 -10.13 -6.95
N GLN A 90 0.68 -11.17 -6.26
CA GLN A 90 -0.27 -11.04 -5.15
C GLN A 90 0.32 -10.18 -4.02
N PHE A 91 1.60 -10.33 -3.71
CA PHE A 91 2.28 -9.50 -2.72
C PHE A 91 2.33 -8.02 -3.12
N GLN A 92 2.59 -7.73 -4.40
CA GLN A 92 2.59 -6.34 -4.85
C GLN A 92 1.20 -5.71 -4.82
N ASP A 93 0.16 -6.44 -5.22
CA ASP A 93 -1.21 -5.92 -5.16
C ASP A 93 -1.58 -5.59 -3.70
N MET A 94 -1.34 -6.51 -2.76
CA MET A 94 -1.50 -6.26 -1.32
C MET A 94 -0.73 -5.04 -0.83
N ALA A 95 0.55 -4.95 -1.18
CA ALA A 95 1.40 -3.83 -0.77
C ALA A 95 0.86 -2.51 -1.32
N SER A 96 0.38 -2.49 -2.55
CA SER A 96 -0.16 -1.29 -3.21
C SER A 96 -1.47 -0.84 -2.55
N GLN A 97 -2.35 -1.77 -2.19
CA GLN A 97 -3.57 -1.48 -1.43
C GLN A 97 -3.27 -0.91 -0.03
N LEU A 98 -2.32 -1.52 0.70
CA LEU A 98 -1.90 -1.07 2.02
C LEU A 98 -1.25 0.32 1.97
N ILE A 99 -0.42 0.58 0.97
CA ILE A 99 0.22 1.88 0.75
C ILE A 99 -0.83 2.96 0.51
N ASN A 100 -1.76 2.74 -0.43
CA ASN A 100 -2.80 3.71 -0.76
C ASN A 100 -3.69 4.00 0.47
N HIS A 101 -4.10 2.96 1.20
CA HIS A 101 -4.86 3.14 2.44
C HIS A 101 -4.08 3.95 3.48
N THR A 102 -2.79 3.67 3.64
CA THR A 102 -1.93 4.41 4.57
C THR A 102 -1.83 5.88 4.16
N GLN A 103 -1.66 6.17 2.87
CA GLN A 103 -1.64 7.55 2.36
C GLN A 103 -2.94 8.30 2.66
N GLN A 104 -4.09 7.68 2.40
CA GLN A 104 -5.40 8.29 2.69
C GLN A 104 -5.54 8.61 4.18
N ARG A 105 -5.07 7.72 5.05
CA ARG A 105 -5.08 7.95 6.51
C ARG A 105 -4.12 9.05 6.95
N LEU A 106 -2.91 9.10 6.39
CA LEU A 106 -1.94 10.15 6.71
C LEU A 106 -2.43 11.53 6.26
N ARG A 107 -3.01 11.62 5.05
CA ARG A 107 -3.63 12.84 4.53
C ARG A 107 -4.77 13.32 5.43
N ASN A 108 -5.73 12.44 5.75
CA ASN A 108 -6.81 12.78 6.68
C ASN A 108 -6.29 13.26 8.04
N THR A 109 -5.24 12.63 8.57
CA THR A 109 -4.63 13.04 9.85
C THR A 109 -4.00 14.43 9.73
N ALA A 110 -3.28 14.70 8.64
CA ALA A 110 -2.68 16.00 8.36
C ALA A 110 -3.74 17.11 8.23
N ASP A 111 -4.83 16.86 7.49
CA ASP A 111 -5.93 17.81 7.30
C ASP A 111 -6.65 18.12 8.61
N ARG A 112 -6.84 17.12 9.47
CA ARG A 112 -7.42 17.31 10.82
C ARG A 112 -6.52 18.14 11.73
N ILE A 113 -5.22 17.86 11.74
CA ILE A 113 -4.26 18.64 12.53
C ILE A 113 -4.25 20.11 12.06
N ALA A 114 -4.28 20.34 10.75
CA ALA A 114 -4.34 21.68 10.19
C ALA A 114 -5.63 22.42 10.60
N CYS A 115 -6.78 21.76 10.51
CA CYS A 115 -8.06 22.33 10.92
C CYS A 115 -8.11 22.63 12.44
N ASP A 116 -7.66 21.70 13.27
CA ASP A 116 -7.64 21.85 14.73
C ASP A 116 -6.67 22.96 15.18
N ALA A 117 -5.57 23.18 14.43
CA ALA A 117 -4.56 24.17 14.75
C ALA A 117 -4.92 25.60 14.31
N MET A 118 -5.67 25.77 13.21
CA MET A 118 -6.10 27.10 12.74
C MET A 118 -7.24 27.67 13.58
N GLY A 119 -8.15 26.82 14.09
CA GLY A 119 -9.33 27.28 14.85
C GLY A 119 -10.49 27.67 13.94
N ASP A 120 -11.64 28.04 14.54
CA ASP A 120 -12.82 28.48 13.81
C ASP A 120 -12.69 29.96 13.46
N ASP A 121 -12.06 30.25 12.32
CA ASP A 121 -11.75 31.61 11.87
C ASP A 121 -12.98 32.35 11.29
N GLY A 122 -14.16 31.73 11.34
CA GLY A 122 -15.40 32.27 10.75
C GLY A 122 -15.43 32.26 9.22
N ASP A 123 -14.35 31.85 8.55
CA ASP A 123 -14.21 31.77 7.10
C ASP A 123 -14.43 30.34 6.58
N GLY A 124 -15.62 29.81 6.83
CA GLY A 124 -16.06 28.52 6.30
C GLY A 124 -15.39 27.28 6.92
N MET A 125 -16.15 26.19 7.04
CA MET A 125 -15.63 24.92 7.55
C MET A 125 -14.66 24.31 6.53
N ALA A 126 -13.43 24.00 6.94
CA ALA A 126 -12.51 23.19 6.13
C ALA A 126 -13.15 21.83 5.83
N ILE A 127 -13.31 21.51 4.55
CA ILE A 127 -13.85 20.21 4.13
C ILE A 127 -12.73 19.19 4.22
N ILE A 128 -12.74 18.40 5.30
CA ILE A 128 -11.82 17.28 5.49
C ILE A 128 -12.43 16.04 4.83
N GLU A 129 -11.70 15.41 3.90
CA GLU A 129 -12.11 14.15 3.29
C GLU A 129 -12.21 13.07 4.38
N GLN A 130 -13.30 12.28 4.38
CA GLN A 130 -13.48 11.24 5.40
C GLN A 130 -12.42 10.16 5.26
N ALA A 131 -11.84 9.77 6.40
CA ALA A 131 -10.90 8.65 6.44
C ALA A 131 -11.55 7.36 5.91
N PRO A 132 -10.75 6.43 5.36
CA PRO A 132 -11.25 5.13 4.92
C PRO A 132 -12.00 4.41 6.05
N LEU A 133 -13.22 3.96 5.76
CA LEU A 133 -14.12 3.36 6.76
C LEU A 133 -13.65 1.99 7.27
N ARG A 134 -12.91 1.24 6.45
CA ARG A 134 -12.38 -0.07 6.83
C ARG A 134 -11.02 0.10 7.51
N PRO A 135 -10.83 -0.47 8.73
CA PRO A 135 -9.55 -0.39 9.43
C PRO A 135 -8.43 -1.19 8.74
N ASN A 136 -8.79 -2.22 7.96
CA ASN A 136 -7.86 -3.01 7.16
C ASN A 136 -8.35 -3.06 5.69
N PRO A 137 -7.55 -2.60 4.72
CA PRO A 137 -7.94 -2.60 3.31
C PRO A 137 -7.84 -3.98 2.65
N VAL A 138 -7.07 -4.92 3.22
CA VAL A 138 -6.86 -6.26 2.65
C VAL A 138 -7.67 -7.29 3.43
N THR A 139 -8.63 -7.95 2.79
CA THR A 139 -9.34 -9.11 3.36
C THR A 139 -8.97 -10.40 2.64
N GLN A 140 -8.91 -11.53 3.34
CA GLN A 140 -8.60 -12.83 2.72
C GLN A 140 -9.61 -13.22 1.63
N ASP A 141 -10.87 -12.79 1.75
CA ASP A 141 -11.93 -13.05 0.77
C ASP A 141 -11.68 -12.35 -0.58
N GLU A 142 -10.90 -11.25 -0.61
CA GLU A 142 -10.49 -10.55 -1.84
C GLU A 142 -9.22 -11.17 -2.46
N MET A 143 -8.57 -12.09 -1.74
CA MET A 143 -7.28 -12.70 -2.09
C MET A 143 -7.37 -14.15 -2.57
N ASP A 144 -8.52 -14.82 -2.41
CA ASP A 144 -8.74 -16.19 -2.86
C ASP A 144 -8.95 -16.25 -4.39
N ALA A 145 -7.98 -15.71 -5.13
CA ALA A 145 -7.79 -15.95 -6.55
C ALA A 145 -7.03 -17.28 -6.70
N GLY A 146 -7.69 -18.37 -6.31
CA GLY A 146 -7.30 -19.75 -6.62
C GLY A 146 -6.14 -20.28 -5.78
N SER A 147 -6.47 -20.96 -4.69
CA SER A 147 -5.63 -22.04 -4.16
C SER A 147 -5.17 -22.96 -5.31
N VAL A 148 -3.89 -22.93 -5.65
CA VAL A 148 -3.30 -23.99 -6.46
C VAL A 148 -3.04 -25.15 -5.51
N ASP A 149 -3.98 -26.10 -5.49
CA ASP A 149 -3.68 -27.43 -4.94
C ASP A 149 -2.52 -28.01 -5.75
N LEU A 150 -1.32 -27.96 -5.17
CA LEU A 150 -0.16 -28.73 -5.61
C LEU A 150 -0.44 -30.19 -5.25
N PHE A 151 -1.04 -30.93 -6.19
CA PHE A 151 -1.07 -32.40 -6.18
C PHE A 151 0.25 -32.96 -6.72
#